data_AF-A0A1F6V1S9-F1
#
_entry.id   AF-A0A1F6V1S9-F1
#
_cell.length_a   1.000
_cell.length_b   1.000
_cell.length_c   1.000
_cell.angle_alpha   90.00
_cell.angle_beta   90.00
_cell.angle_gamma   90.00
#
_symmetry.space_group_name_H-M   'P 1'
#
loop_
_entity.id
_entity.type
_entity.pdbx_description
1 polymer ?
#
loop_
_entity_poly.entity_id
_entity_poly.type
_entity_poly.pdbx_seq_one_letter_code
_entity_poly.pdbx_strand_id
1 'polypeptide(L)' 'MAKTIIEVKKNPSENNASLLRRFSRKMQESNIIQKVKGSRYSERKESKLKVKQGTLKRLKKRKENERLRKLGKIR' A
#
# COMPACT_ATOMS: atom_id res chain seq x y z
N MET A 1 -9.14 -13.94 -22.05
CA MET A 1 -8.61 -14.78 -20.96
C MET A 1 -8.23 -13.88 -19.79
N ALA A 2 -8.62 -14.22 -18.57
CA ALA A 2 -8.28 -13.40 -17.40
C ALA A 2 -6.75 -13.36 -17.21
N LYS A 3 -6.17 -12.17 -17.06
CA LYS A 3 -4.74 -12.02 -16.80
C LYS A 3 -4.44 -12.55 -15.40
N THR A 4 -3.67 -13.63 -15.29
CA THR A 4 -3.15 -14.11 -13.99
C THR A 4 -2.15 -13.10 -13.47
N ILE A 5 -2.48 -12.42 -12.37
CA ILE A 5 -1.61 -11.39 -11.78
C ILE A 5 -0.68 -11.98 -10.72
N ILE A 6 -1.15 -13.00 -9.99
CA ILE A 6 -0.38 -13.69 -8.95
C ILE A 6 -0.61 -15.18 -9.10
N GLU A 7 0.49 -15.92 -9.21
CA GLU A 7 0.51 -17.38 -9.20
C GLU A 7 1.52 -17.84 -8.17
N VAL A 8 1.13 -18.84 -7.36
CA VAL A 8 2.01 -19.47 -6.38
C VAL A 8 1.92 -20.98 -6.56
N LYS A 9 3.05 -21.60 -6.93
CA LYS A 9 3.19 -23.06 -7.01
C LYS A 9 3.73 -23.61 -5.70
N LYS A 10 3.29 -24.82 -5.36
CA LYS A 10 3.72 -25.56 -4.18
C LYS A 10 5.13 -26.08 -4.37
N ASN A 11 5.99 -25.87 -3.38
CA ASN A 11 7.32 -26.47 -3.37
C ASN A 11 7.26 -27.91 -2.83
N PRO A 12 8.19 -28.80 -3.21
CA PRO A 12 8.12 -30.24 -2.88
C PRO A 12 7.95 -30.57 -1.39
N SER A 13 8.57 -29.78 -0.50
CA SER A 13 8.54 -30.02 0.96
C SER A 13 7.68 -29.00 1.74
N GLU A 14 6.79 -28.26 1.06
CA GLU A 14 6.03 -27.18 1.68
C GLU A 14 4.70 -27.66 2.29
N ASN A 15 4.41 -27.22 3.52
CA ASN A 15 3.09 -27.39 4.14
C ASN A 15 2.08 -26.42 3.50
N ASN A 16 0.81 -26.85 3.38
CA ASN A 16 -0.28 -26.07 2.81
C ASN A 16 -0.47 -24.71 3.52
N ALA A 17 -0.25 -24.63 4.84
CA ALA A 17 -0.32 -23.37 5.59
C ALA A 17 0.76 -22.36 5.15
N SER A 18 1.97 -22.83 4.87
CA SER A 18 3.07 -21.99 4.40
C SER A 18 2.81 -21.43 2.99
N LEU A 19 2.20 -22.24 2.12
CA LEU A 19 1.76 -21.84 0.79
C LEU A 19 0.74 -20.68 0.87
N LEU A 20 -0.29 -20.81 1.71
CA LEU A 20 -1.31 -19.77 1.91
C LEU A 20 -0.70 -18.46 2.43
N ARG A 21 0.26 -18.55 3.36
CA ARG A 21 0.97 -17.38 3.87
C ARG A 21 1.78 -16.68 2.76
N ARG A 22 2.47 -17.43 1.90
CA ARG A 22 3.19 -16.87 0.74
C ARG A 22 2.23 -16.19 -0.24
N PHE A 23 1.12 -16.84 -0.54
CA PHE A 23 0.09 -16.25 -1.39
C PHE A 23 -0.46 -14.95 -0.80
N SER A 24 -0.82 -14.95 0.48
CA SER A 24 -1.31 -13.77 1.19
C SER A 24 -0.27 -12.62 1.18
N ARG A 25 1.00 -12.94 1.45
CA ARG A 25 2.09 -11.94 1.37
C ARG A 25 2.27 -11.39 -0.04
N LYS A 26 2.26 -12.24 -1.07
CA LYS A 26 2.35 -11.80 -2.47
C LYS A 26 1.16 -10.95 -2.89
N MET A 27 -0.05 -11.28 -2.42
CA MET A 27 -1.25 -10.45 -2.58
C MET A 27 -1.09 -9.08 -1.93
N GLN A 28 -0.57 -9.02 -0.70
CA GLN A 28 -0.35 -7.75 0.00
C GLN A 28 0.73 -6.90 -0.70
N GLU A 29 1.87 -7.49 -1.04
CA GLU A 29 2.96 -6.81 -1.75
C GLU A 29 2.53 -6.27 -3.12
N SER A 30 1.61 -6.96 -3.80
CA SER A 30 1.13 -6.55 -5.12
C SER A 30 0.30 -5.25 -5.14
N ASN A 31 -0.23 -4.81 -3.99
CA ASN A 31 -1.13 -3.64 -3.88
C ASN A 31 -2.33 -3.64 -4.86
N ILE A 32 -2.70 -4.78 -5.45
CA ILE A 32 -3.77 -4.87 -6.46
C ILE A 32 -5.11 -4.43 -5.86
N ILE A 33 -5.41 -4.88 -4.64
CA ILE A 33 -6.67 -4.55 -3.96
C ILE A 33 -6.80 -3.04 -3.80
N GLN A 34 -5.73 -2.35 -3.42
CA GLN A 34 -5.73 -0.89 -3.27
C GLN A 34 -5.93 -0.20 -4.62
N LYS A 35 -5.26 -0.68 -5.67
CA LYS A 35 -5.40 -0.14 -7.03
C LYS A 35 -6.82 -0.29 -7.58
N VAL A 36 -7.42 -1.48 -7.45
CA VAL A 36 -8.79 -1.75 -7.91
C VAL A 36 -9.81 -0.94 -7.09
N LYS A 37 -9.62 -0.84 -5.77
CA LYS A 37 -10.49 0.01 -4.93
C LYS A 37 -10.38 1.49 -5.29
N GLY A 38 -9.17 2.00 -5.54
CA GLY A 38 -8.94 3.39 -5.91
C GLY A 38 -9.43 3.75 -7.32
N SER A 39 -9.45 2.79 -8.25
CA SER A 39 -9.96 2.99 -9.61
C SER A 39 -11.46 2.68 -9.77
N ARG A 40 -12.15 2.32 -8.69
CA ARG A 40 -13.57 1.93 -8.72
C ARG A 40 -14.49 3.06 -9.21
N TYR A 41 -14.18 4.30 -8.85
CA TYR A 41 -14.98 5.47 -9.19
C TYR A 41 -14.14 6.49 -9.96
N SER A 42 -14.80 7.25 -10.84
CA SER A 42 -14.14 8.35 -11.55
C SER A 42 -14.01 9.56 -10.62
N GLU A 43 -12.80 10.06 -10.47
CA GLU A 43 -12.50 11.27 -9.70
C GLU A 43 -12.02 12.37 -10.64
N ARG A 44 -12.43 13.61 -10.37
CA ARG A 44 -11.94 14.79 -11.08
C ARG A 44 -10.45 15.02 -10.75
N LYS A 45 -9.67 15.41 -11.77
CA LYS A 45 -8.28 15.85 -11.57
C LYS A 45 -8.22 17.07 -10.65
N GLU A 46 -7.40 16.99 -9.60
CA GLU A 46 -7.22 18.08 -8.64
C GLU A 46 -6.62 19.34 -9.29
N SER A 47 -6.98 20.51 -8.76
CA SER A 47 -6.38 21.79 -9.17
C SER A 47 -4.96 21.95 -8.62
N LYS A 48 -4.13 22.77 -9.29
CA LYS A 48 -2.74 23.05 -8.84
C LYS A 48 -2.66 23.52 -7.38
N LEU A 49 -3.62 24.36 -6.95
CA LEU A 49 -3.70 24.85 -5.58
C LEU A 49 -3.97 23.73 -4.57
N LYS A 50 -4.90 22.82 -4.88
CA LYS A 50 -5.25 21.69 -4.01
C LYS A 50 -4.07 20.74 -3.82
N VAL A 51 -3.35 20.44 -4.91
CA VAL A 51 -2.12 19.62 -4.87
C VAL A 51 -1.04 20.28 -4.00
N LYS A 52 -0.85 21.59 -4.12
CA LYS A 52 0.11 22.36 -3.29
C LYS A 52 -0.25 22.27 -1.81
N GLN A 53 -1.53 22.47 -1.46
CA GLN A 53 -2.00 22.36 -0.07
C GLN A 53 -1.81 20.95 0.50
N GLY A 54 -2.12 19.90 -0.28
CA GLY A 54 -1.89 18.51 0.12
C GLY A 54 -0.41 18.21 0.41
N THR A 55 0.47 18.73 -0.44
CA THR A 55 1.93 18.59 -0.27
C THR A 55 2.42 19.28 1.00
N LEU A 56 1.98 20.52 1.25
CA LEU A 56 2.32 21.25 2.47
C LEU A 56 1.85 20.52 3.74
N LYS A 57 0.64 19.95 3.71
CA LYS A 57 0.12 19.13 4.83
C LYS A 57 1.01 17.90 5.09
N ARG A 58 1.42 17.20 4.03
CA ARG A 58 2.32 16.02 4.14
C ARG A 58 3.68 16.39 4.73
N LEU A 59 4.26 17.52 4.31
CA LEU A 59 5.53 18.00 4.84
C LEU A 59 5.43 18.39 6.33
N LYS A 60 4.36 19.08 6.73
CA LYS A 60 4.10 19.41 8.14
C LYS A 60 4.02 18.14 8.99
N LYS A 61 3.20 17.16 8.57
CA LYS A 61 3.06 15.88 9.29
C LYS A 61 4.38 15.11 9.38
N ARG A 62 5.22 15.16 8.34
CA ARG A 62 6.55 14.53 8.38
C ARG A 62 7.45 15.18 9.45
N LYS A 63 7.49 16.50 9.53
CA LYS A 63 8.25 17.24 10.56
C LYS A 63 7.73 16.94 11.96
N GLU A 64 6.42 16.90 12.13
CA GLU A 64 5.78 16.57 13.41
C GLU A 64 6.14 15.14 13.86
N ASN A 65 6.00 14.16 12.97
CA ASN A 65 6.38 12.77 13.26
C ASN A 65 7.87 12.65 13.63
N GLU A 66 8.76 13.38 12.95
CA GLU A 66 10.18 13.39 13.29
C GLU A 66 10.43 13.98 14.68
N ARG A 67 9.76 15.08 15.03
CA ARG A 67 9.81 15.66 16.37
C ARG A 67 9.30 14.68 17.42
N LEU A 68 8.17 14.01 17.18
CA LEU A 68 7.58 13.05 18.11
C LEU A 68 8.47 11.82 18.31
N ARG A 69 9.16 11.35 17.26
CA ARG A 69 10.19 10.31 17.37
C ARG A 69 11.37 10.77 18.23
N LYS A 70 11.88 11.98 18.02
CA LYS A 70 12.96 12.56 18.85
C LYS A 70 12.55 12.72 20.33
N LEU A 71 11.27 12.99 20.59
CA LEU A 71 10.70 13.08 21.93
C LEU A 71 10.33 11.71 22.53
N GLY A 72 10.55 10.59 21.82
CA GLY A 72 10.21 9.24 22.30
C GLY A 72 8.71 8.93 22.38
N LYS A 73 7.84 9.79 21.83
CA LYS A 73 6.37 9.63 21.91
C LYS A 73 5.80 8.69 20.85
N ILE A 74 6.56 8.43 19.80
CA ILE A 74 6.23 7.50 18.71
C ILE A 74 7.48 6.65 18.46
N ARG A 75 7.32 5.33 18.44
CA ARG A 75 8.36 4.37 18.06
C ARG A 75 8.40 4.18 16.55
#